data_AF-A0A1V6IIZ6-F1
#
_entry.id   AF-A0A1V6IIZ6-F1
#
_cell.length_a   1.000
_cell.length_b   1.000
_cell.length_c   1.000
_cell.angle_alpha   90.00
_cell.angle_beta   90.00
_cell.angle_gamma   90.00
#
_symmetry.space_group_name_H-M   'P 1'
#
loop_
_entity.id
_entity.type
_entity.pdbx_description
1 polymer ?
#
loop_
_entity_poly.entity_id
_entity_poly.type
_entity_poly.pdbx_seq_one_letter_code
_entity_poly.pdbx_strand_id
1 'polypeptide(L)'
;MFEGNGKGLSSRILARLGGLGDIRRDNNFILVIHDLMEDNELELIIEKVPAPRETTQKIELRRGNDVINFPGGITHNLGTITVLDVLNPDEIDKLWTWWRSVYNPTTGQIYKASNFKKNGTIYEYASDGTCLRMWNLEGLFPLGSPQHGDFDASSSGSLKRVNLELSVDACDIRPVYEGFKNVADISQLRLTDEDSYDAGIVLYGGNVDSYFIKLKEAQFRQLRQLISICERGIKELTHSSSPNYRYYAASLTTAKRITEADKLTTITAALDDLSRWYSVMSLYVEGVTP
;
A
#
# COMPACT_ATOMS: atom_id res chain seq x y z
N MET A 1 23.63 26.13 15.77
CA MET A 1 22.76 26.73 14.75
C MET A 1 22.80 25.78 13.56
N PHE A 2 21.89 24.79 13.53
CA PHE A 2 21.80 23.82 12.45
C PHE A 2 20.53 24.17 11.65
N GLU A 3 20.73 24.71 10.45
CA GLU A 3 19.65 24.88 9.47
C GLU A 3 19.27 23.50 8.95
N GLY A 4 18.32 22.87 9.63
CA GLY A 4 17.65 21.69 9.12
C GLY A 4 16.72 22.08 7.97
N ASN A 5 17.09 21.71 6.74
CA ASN A 5 16.19 21.64 5.58
C ASN A 5 15.12 20.53 5.78
N GLY A 6 14.46 20.52 6.92
CA GLY A 6 13.22 19.81 7.11
C GLY A 6 12.15 20.59 6.37
N LYS A 7 11.86 20.21 5.13
CA LYS A 7 10.53 20.45 4.55
C LYS A 7 9.54 19.69 5.44
N GLY A 8 9.16 20.30 6.55
CA GLY A 8 8.04 19.84 7.35
C GLY A 8 6.87 19.69 6.41
N LEU A 9 6.40 18.45 6.26
CA LEU A 9 5.23 18.13 5.46
C LEU A 9 4.04 18.86 6.13
N SER A 10 3.81 20.09 5.68
CA SER A 10 2.69 20.93 6.10
C SER A 10 1.39 20.20 5.76
N SER A 11 0.38 20.38 6.61
CA SER A 11 -1.04 20.00 6.39
C SER A 11 -1.58 20.38 5.00
N ARG A 12 -0.89 21.25 4.25
CA ARG A 12 -1.14 21.55 2.84
C ARG A 12 -1.11 20.36 1.87
N ILE A 13 -0.30 19.32 2.11
CA ILE A 13 -0.33 18.12 1.22
C ILE A 13 -1.57 17.28 1.50
N LEU A 14 -2.01 17.21 2.77
CA LEU A 14 -3.23 16.53 3.20
C LEU A 14 -4.51 17.24 2.74
N ALA A 15 -4.44 18.54 2.42
CA ALA A 15 -5.55 19.33 1.89
C ALA A 15 -6.04 18.90 0.50
N ARG A 16 -5.28 18.07 -0.23
CA ARG A 16 -5.59 17.68 -1.62
C ARG A 16 -6.51 16.45 -1.76
N LEU A 17 -6.83 15.77 -0.66
CA LEU A 17 -7.56 14.48 -0.63
C LEU A 17 -8.80 14.52 0.28
N GLY A 18 -9.35 15.71 0.57
CA GLY A 18 -10.64 15.85 1.28
C GLY A 18 -10.63 15.61 2.79
N GLY A 19 -9.60 14.97 3.36
CA GLY A 19 -9.50 14.65 4.79
C GLY A 19 -8.87 15.73 5.69
N LEU A 20 -8.86 17.01 5.28
CA LEU A 20 -8.22 18.06 6.07
C LEU A 20 -9.03 18.37 7.33
N GLY A 21 -8.54 17.93 8.48
CA GLY A 21 -9.10 18.27 9.79
C GLY A 21 -10.10 17.27 10.36
N ASP A 22 -10.42 16.18 9.64
CA ASP A 22 -11.18 15.06 10.23
C ASP A 22 -10.25 14.19 11.08
N ILE A 23 -10.73 13.80 12.26
CA ILE A 23 -9.95 13.05 13.26
C ILE A 23 -10.31 11.57 13.11
N ARG A 24 -9.29 10.71 13.10
CA ARG A 24 -9.48 9.25 13.11
C ARG A 24 -10.18 8.82 14.38
N ARG A 25 -11.04 7.80 14.26
CA ARG A 25 -11.80 7.26 15.38
C ARG A 25 -11.33 5.83 15.66
N ASP A 26 -11.18 5.50 16.93
CA ASP A 26 -10.69 4.20 17.37
C ASP A 26 -11.64 3.04 17.03
N ASN A 27 -12.90 3.32 16.70
CA ASN A 27 -13.93 2.30 16.42
C ASN A 27 -14.12 2.00 14.92
N ASN A 28 -13.44 2.73 14.02
CA ASN A 28 -13.59 2.55 12.57
C ASN A 28 -12.50 1.63 12.04
N PHE A 29 -12.53 0.37 12.44
CA PHE A 29 -11.57 -0.63 11.97
C PHE A 29 -12.23 -1.97 11.69
N ILE A 30 -11.57 -2.76 10.85
CA ILE A 30 -11.88 -4.17 10.61
C ILE A 30 -10.56 -4.95 10.67
N LEU A 31 -10.58 -6.12 11.32
CA LEU A 31 -9.51 -7.09 11.23
C LEU A 31 -9.99 -8.29 10.41
N VAL A 32 -9.28 -8.57 9.33
CA VAL A 32 -9.48 -9.76 8.51
C VAL A 32 -8.35 -10.74 8.80
N ILE A 33 -8.68 -11.98 9.17
CA ILE A 33 -7.73 -13.09 9.30
C ILE A 33 -8.01 -14.05 8.16
N HIS A 34 -7.10 -14.10 7.19
CA HIS A 34 -7.25 -14.90 5.98
C HIS A 34 -7.23 -16.40 6.30
N ASP A 35 -8.02 -17.18 5.55
CA ASP A 35 -8.12 -18.65 5.66
C ASP A 35 -8.56 -19.18 7.03
N LEU A 36 -9.28 -18.38 7.82
CA LEU A 36 -9.88 -18.81 9.09
C LEU A 36 -11.35 -19.22 8.92
N MET A 37 -12.13 -18.44 8.15
CA MET A 37 -13.50 -18.75 7.72
C MET A 37 -13.68 -18.43 6.23
N GLU A 38 -14.54 -19.16 5.52
CA GLU A 38 -14.76 -18.99 4.07
C GLU A 38 -15.29 -17.58 3.73
N ASP A 39 -16.18 -17.03 4.56
CA ASP A 39 -16.78 -15.71 4.38
C ASP A 39 -16.26 -14.64 5.37
N ASN A 40 -15.20 -14.93 6.14
CA ASN A 40 -14.57 -14.00 7.09
C ASN A 40 -15.52 -13.28 8.08
N GLU A 41 -16.64 -13.91 8.47
CA GLU A 41 -17.68 -13.34 9.35
C GLU A 41 -17.18 -12.92 10.75
N LEU A 42 -15.94 -13.28 11.12
CA LEU A 42 -15.31 -12.83 12.36
C LEU A 42 -15.15 -11.30 12.43
N GLU A 43 -15.12 -10.61 11.30
CA GLU A 43 -14.88 -9.16 11.25
C GLU A 43 -15.89 -8.33 12.06
N LEU A 44 -17.14 -8.78 12.14
CA LEU A 44 -18.22 -8.05 12.83
C LEU A 44 -18.23 -8.27 14.34
N ILE A 45 -17.62 -9.35 14.81
CA ILE A 45 -17.64 -9.74 16.24
C ILE A 45 -16.34 -9.34 16.96
N ILE A 46 -15.31 -8.93 16.22
CA ILE A 46 -14.06 -8.42 16.79
C ILE A 46 -14.32 -7.01 17.34
N GLU A 47 -14.24 -6.88 18.66
CA GLU A 47 -14.51 -5.60 19.35
C GLU A 47 -13.26 -4.75 19.51
N LYS A 48 -12.09 -5.38 19.66
CA LYS A 48 -10.84 -4.67 19.93
C LYS A 48 -9.64 -5.38 19.34
N VAL A 49 -8.82 -4.62 18.63
CA VAL A 49 -7.52 -5.08 18.10
C VAL A 49 -6.45 -4.03 18.41
N PRO A 50 -5.34 -4.40 19.06
CA PRO A 50 -4.20 -3.51 19.21
C PRO A 50 -3.51 -3.31 17.85
N ALA A 51 -3.06 -2.08 17.57
CA ALA A 51 -2.18 -1.84 16.44
C ALA A 51 -0.84 -2.60 16.64
N PRO A 52 -0.26 -3.17 15.57
CA PRO A 52 0.99 -3.91 15.67
C PRO A 52 2.11 -3.00 16.18
N ARG A 53 2.96 -3.55 17.06
CA ARG A 53 4.07 -2.82 17.68
C ARG A 53 5.32 -3.67 17.69
N GLU A 54 6.44 -2.99 17.44
CA GLU A 54 7.77 -3.53 17.63
C GLU A 54 8.36 -2.97 18.91
N THR A 55 8.93 -3.86 19.72
CA THR A 55 9.64 -3.47 20.93
C THR A 55 11.07 -3.98 20.88
N THR A 56 12.03 -3.08 21.05
CA THR A 56 13.45 -3.43 21.13
C THR A 56 13.82 -3.76 22.55
N GLN A 57 14.40 -4.93 22.77
CA GLN A 57 14.94 -5.32 24.07
C GLN A 57 16.16 -4.45 24.43
N LYS A 58 16.34 -4.16 25.70
CA LYS A 58 17.46 -3.36 26.21
C LYS A 58 18.54 -4.28 26.79
N ILE A 59 19.74 -4.24 26.24
CA ILE A 59 20.91 -4.95 26.77
C ILE A 59 21.74 -3.96 27.58
N GLU A 60 21.99 -4.27 28.85
CA GLU A 60 22.76 -3.40 29.74
C GLU A 60 24.19 -3.93 29.90
N LEU A 61 25.18 -3.12 29.54
CA LEU A 61 26.60 -3.38 29.77
C LEU A 61 27.12 -2.46 30.87
N ARG A 62 27.67 -3.04 31.94
CA ARG A 62 28.27 -2.25 33.03
C ARG A 62 29.69 -1.81 32.68
N ARG A 63 29.98 -0.54 32.90
CA ARG A 63 31.33 0.04 32.78
C ARG A 63 31.64 0.80 34.07
N GLY A 64 32.38 0.17 34.98
CA GLY A 64 32.61 0.72 36.32
C GLY A 64 31.30 0.80 37.12
N ASN A 65 30.97 1.98 37.62
CA ASN A 65 29.71 2.25 38.33
C ASN A 65 28.57 2.72 37.41
N ASP A 66 28.82 2.89 36.11
CA ASP A 66 27.84 3.33 35.15
C ASP A 66 27.30 2.16 34.31
N VAL A 67 26.09 2.34 33.77
CA VAL A 67 25.42 1.39 32.87
C VAL A 67 25.30 2.02 31.48
N ILE A 68 25.86 1.34 30.48
CA ILE A 68 25.71 1.67 29.06
C ILE A 68 24.67 0.72 28.47
N ASN A 69 23.75 1.26 27.69
CA ASN A 69 22.64 0.49 27.12
C ASN A 69 22.86 0.28 25.63
N PHE A 70 22.65 -0.95 25.17
CA PHE A 70 22.67 -1.36 23.77
C PHE A 70 21.31 -1.93 23.36
N PRO A 71 20.88 -1.73 22.10
CA PRO A 71 19.70 -2.41 21.59
C PRO A 71 19.96 -3.91 21.43
N GLY A 72 19.01 -4.72 21.88
CA GLY A 72 18.97 -6.18 21.72
C GLY A 72 18.02 -6.62 20.62
N GLY A 73 17.43 -7.81 20.79
CA GLY A 73 16.47 -8.37 19.83
C GLY A 73 15.19 -7.54 19.72
N ILE A 74 14.57 -7.58 18.55
CA ILE A 74 13.25 -6.99 18.28
C ILE A 74 12.21 -8.09 18.49
N THR A 75 11.16 -7.78 19.24
CA THR A 75 10.00 -8.67 19.38
C THR A 75 8.82 -8.07 18.64
N HIS A 76 8.20 -8.89 17.79
CA HIS A 76 6.98 -8.58 17.05
C HIS A 76 5.81 -9.24 17.78
N ASN A 77 4.92 -8.45 18.35
CA ASN A 77 3.70 -8.95 18.99
C ASN A 77 2.54 -8.04 18.59
N LEU A 78 1.42 -8.64 18.19
CA LEU A 78 0.20 -7.89 17.95
C LEU A 78 -0.45 -7.55 19.30
N GLY A 79 -0.58 -8.56 20.18
CA GLY A 79 -1.17 -8.46 21.51
C GLY A 79 -2.49 -9.23 21.60
N THR A 80 -3.34 -8.83 22.54
CA THR A 80 -4.63 -9.48 22.79
C THR A 80 -5.74 -8.84 21.96
N ILE A 81 -6.38 -9.65 21.12
CA ILE A 81 -7.65 -9.30 20.47
C ILE A 81 -8.82 -9.68 21.39
N THR A 82 -9.89 -8.90 21.33
CA THR A 82 -11.13 -9.17 22.06
C THR A 82 -12.25 -9.39 21.06
N VAL A 83 -12.94 -10.51 21.23
CA VAL A 83 -14.05 -10.96 20.38
C VAL A 83 -15.30 -11.08 21.23
N LEU A 84 -16.46 -10.70 20.70
CA LEU A 84 -17.74 -10.92 21.38
C LEU A 84 -18.10 -12.40 21.37
N ASP A 85 -18.55 -12.91 22.51
CA ASP A 85 -19.03 -14.30 22.62
C ASP A 85 -20.46 -14.37 22.06
N VAL A 86 -20.57 -14.79 20.81
CA VAL A 86 -21.85 -14.92 20.10
C VAL A 86 -22.52 -16.26 20.40
N LEU A 87 -23.85 -16.31 20.25
CA LEU A 87 -24.63 -17.53 20.49
C LEU A 87 -24.36 -18.63 19.45
N ASN A 88 -23.91 -18.25 18.27
CA ASN A 88 -23.53 -19.20 17.24
C ASN A 88 -22.21 -19.88 17.66
N PRO A 89 -22.15 -21.22 17.72
CA PRO A 89 -20.94 -21.92 18.14
C PRO A 89 -19.82 -21.84 17.09
N ASP A 90 -20.14 -21.61 15.82
CA ASP A 90 -19.20 -21.76 14.71
C ASP A 90 -18.00 -20.80 14.84
N GLU A 91 -18.21 -19.55 15.20
CA GLU A 91 -17.17 -18.52 15.27
C GLU A 91 -16.14 -18.85 16.36
N ILE A 92 -16.62 -19.25 17.53
CA ILE A 92 -15.77 -19.62 18.68
C ILE A 92 -15.10 -20.98 18.43
N ASP A 93 -15.79 -21.94 17.83
CA ASP A 93 -15.22 -23.25 17.50
C ASP A 93 -14.10 -23.14 16.45
N LYS A 94 -14.17 -22.17 15.54
CA LYS A 94 -13.07 -21.87 14.61
C LYS A 94 -11.85 -21.32 15.32
N LEU A 95 -12.01 -20.42 16.29
CA LEU A 95 -10.90 -19.95 17.13
C LEU A 95 -10.26 -21.10 17.92
N TRP A 96 -11.08 -22.00 18.47
CA TRP A 96 -10.58 -23.21 19.13
C TRP A 96 -9.89 -24.18 18.19
N THR A 97 -10.42 -24.37 16.99
CA THR A 97 -9.82 -25.23 15.96
C THR A 97 -8.48 -24.67 15.52
N TRP A 98 -8.38 -23.35 15.36
CA TRP A 98 -7.14 -22.67 15.06
C TRP A 98 -6.10 -22.84 16.18
N TRP A 99 -6.48 -22.64 17.45
CA TRP A 99 -5.59 -22.94 18.58
C TRP A 99 -5.15 -24.41 18.60
N ARG A 100 -6.08 -25.36 18.37
CA ARG A 100 -5.78 -26.79 18.31
C ARG A 100 -4.85 -27.18 17.16
N SER A 101 -4.79 -26.35 16.12
CA SER A 101 -3.81 -26.51 15.02
C SER A 101 -2.40 -26.11 15.43
N VAL A 102 -2.21 -25.32 16.50
CA VAL A 102 -0.89 -25.08 17.10
C VAL A 102 -0.51 -26.26 17.98
N TYR A 103 -1.41 -26.65 18.88
CA TYR A 103 -1.17 -27.74 19.82
C TYR A 103 -2.43 -28.58 20.04
N ASN A 104 -2.33 -29.89 19.81
CA ASN A 104 -3.40 -30.83 20.10
C ASN A 104 -3.16 -31.51 21.46
N PRO A 105 -3.98 -31.23 22.49
CA PRO A 105 -3.81 -31.82 23.81
C PRO A 105 -4.12 -33.32 23.85
N THR A 106 -4.92 -33.84 22.91
CA THR A 106 -5.29 -35.25 22.86
C THR A 106 -4.15 -36.12 22.34
N THR A 107 -3.40 -35.63 21.34
CA THR A 107 -2.26 -36.36 20.75
C THR A 107 -0.92 -35.90 21.29
N GLY A 108 -0.86 -34.74 21.96
CA GLY A 108 0.37 -34.08 22.39
C GLY A 108 1.21 -33.54 21.23
N GLN A 109 0.68 -33.52 20.01
CA GLN A 109 1.42 -33.13 18.81
C GLN A 109 1.32 -31.63 18.53
N ILE A 110 2.42 -31.08 18.03
CA ILE A 110 2.50 -29.73 17.46
C ILE A 110 2.51 -29.89 15.94
N TYR A 111 1.64 -29.19 15.24
CA TYR A 111 1.59 -29.26 13.77
C TYR A 111 2.61 -28.32 13.13
N LYS A 112 2.76 -28.43 11.80
CA LYS A 112 3.66 -27.57 11.02
C LYS A 112 3.17 -26.13 11.04
N ALA A 113 4.11 -25.18 11.04
CA ALA A 113 3.83 -23.75 11.00
C ALA A 113 2.89 -23.34 9.86
N SER A 114 3.02 -23.97 8.68
CA SER A 114 2.13 -23.75 7.52
C SER A 114 0.65 -24.01 7.79
N ASN A 115 0.33 -24.83 8.81
CA ASN A 115 -1.05 -25.23 9.08
C ASN A 115 -1.76 -24.22 9.98
N PHE A 116 -1.03 -23.60 10.90
CA PHE A 116 -1.61 -22.72 11.92
C PHE A 116 -1.24 -21.25 11.71
N LYS A 117 -0.17 -20.93 10.98
CA LYS A 117 0.15 -19.54 10.66
C LYS A 117 -0.76 -19.04 9.56
N LYS A 118 -1.38 -17.89 9.80
CA LYS A 118 -2.32 -17.23 8.90
C LYS A 118 -1.86 -15.81 8.60
N ASN A 119 -2.22 -15.28 7.46
CA ASN A 119 -2.00 -13.85 7.19
C ASN A 119 -3.22 -13.07 7.62
N GLY A 120 -3.06 -11.78 7.91
CA GLY A 120 -4.18 -10.92 8.25
C GLY A 120 -3.95 -9.49 7.83
N THR A 121 -5.02 -8.72 7.83
CA THR A 121 -4.98 -7.31 7.48
C THR A 121 -5.88 -6.53 8.43
N ILE A 122 -5.34 -5.47 9.03
CA ILE A 122 -6.14 -4.49 9.77
C ILE A 122 -6.43 -3.34 8.83
N TYR A 123 -7.69 -3.01 8.64
CA TYR A 123 -8.16 -1.86 7.89
C TYR A 123 -8.68 -0.81 8.87
N GLU A 124 -8.31 0.44 8.65
CA GLU A 124 -8.87 1.60 9.32
C GLU A 124 -9.55 2.51 8.31
N TYR A 125 -10.81 2.83 8.60
CA TYR A 125 -11.70 3.57 7.71
C TYR A 125 -11.90 5.01 8.18
N ALA A 126 -12.08 5.91 7.22
CA ALA A 126 -12.58 7.25 7.49
C ALA A 126 -14.07 7.21 7.87
N SER A 127 -14.60 8.39 8.23
CA SER A 127 -16.02 8.59 8.53
C SER A 127 -16.95 8.32 7.34
N ASP A 128 -16.44 8.42 6.12
CA ASP A 128 -17.14 8.15 4.87
C ASP A 128 -17.01 6.69 4.39
N GLY A 129 -16.32 5.83 5.15
CA GLY A 129 -16.08 4.44 4.80
C GLY A 129 -14.94 4.21 3.82
N THR A 130 -14.19 5.26 3.43
CA THR A 130 -12.97 5.07 2.63
C THR A 130 -11.87 4.44 3.50
N CYS A 131 -11.22 3.39 2.99
CA CYS A 131 -10.04 2.82 3.64
C CYS A 131 -8.90 3.84 3.54
N LEU A 132 -8.40 4.29 4.69
CA LEU A 132 -7.32 5.28 4.74
C LEU A 132 -5.98 4.67 5.09
N ARG A 133 -6.01 3.57 5.85
CA ARG A 133 -4.81 2.98 6.43
C ARG A 133 -5.00 1.48 6.61
N MET A 134 -3.99 0.72 6.24
CA MET A 134 -3.95 -0.72 6.40
C MET A 134 -2.63 -1.18 7.00
N TRP A 135 -2.68 -2.26 7.77
CA TRP A 135 -1.51 -2.98 8.26
C TRP A 135 -1.57 -4.42 7.78
N ASN A 136 -0.52 -4.84 7.09
CA ASN A 136 -0.36 -6.22 6.67
C ASN A 136 0.33 -6.99 7.79
N LEU A 137 -0.28 -8.10 8.19
CA LEU A 137 0.20 -8.97 9.25
C LEU A 137 0.54 -10.32 8.62
N GLU A 138 1.78 -10.76 8.81
CA GLU A 138 2.25 -12.04 8.27
C GLU A 138 2.46 -13.06 9.38
N GLY A 139 2.05 -14.29 9.11
CA GLY A 139 2.32 -15.41 10.01
C GLY A 139 1.69 -15.28 11.40
N LEU A 140 0.47 -14.75 11.48
CA LEU A 140 -0.32 -14.69 12.70
C LEU A 140 -0.59 -16.09 13.26
N PHE A 141 -0.43 -16.24 14.57
CA PHE A 141 -0.84 -17.45 15.28
C PHE A 141 -1.20 -17.16 16.75
N PRO A 142 -2.10 -17.96 17.35
CA PRO A 142 -2.47 -17.81 18.75
C PRO A 142 -1.36 -18.29 19.68
N LEU A 143 -1.06 -17.50 20.71
CA LEU A 143 -0.10 -17.84 21.78
C LEU A 143 -0.74 -18.69 22.90
N GLY A 144 -2.06 -18.66 23.00
CA GLY A 144 -2.81 -19.40 24.02
C GLY A 144 -4.22 -19.75 23.55
N SER A 145 -4.89 -20.60 24.33
CA SER A 145 -6.30 -20.94 24.10
C SER A 145 -7.21 -19.72 24.26
N PRO A 146 -8.33 -19.63 23.51
CA PRO A 146 -9.35 -18.60 23.72
C PRO A 146 -9.81 -18.53 25.19
N GLN A 147 -9.78 -17.34 25.79
CA GLN A 147 -10.10 -17.10 27.19
C GLN A 147 -11.52 -16.56 27.33
N HIS A 148 -12.41 -17.33 27.95
CA HIS A 148 -13.85 -17.03 28.09
C HIS A 148 -14.21 -16.11 29.25
N GLY A 149 -13.23 -15.75 30.08
CA GLY A 149 -13.46 -15.04 31.34
C GLY A 149 -14.21 -15.88 32.37
N ASP A 150 -14.72 -15.20 33.40
CA ASP A 150 -15.48 -15.82 34.49
C ASP A 150 -16.99 -15.78 34.21
N PHE A 151 -17.71 -16.78 34.71
CA PHE A 151 -19.17 -16.82 34.66
C PHE A 151 -19.75 -16.18 35.94
N ASP A 152 -20.34 -15.00 35.80
CA ASP A 152 -20.94 -14.26 36.91
C ASP A 152 -22.44 -14.04 36.69
N ALA A 153 -23.27 -14.79 37.41
CA ALA A 153 -24.72 -14.68 37.35
C ALA A 153 -25.26 -13.38 37.99
N SER A 154 -24.44 -12.62 38.71
CA SER A 154 -24.82 -11.33 39.30
C SER A 154 -24.59 -10.15 38.35
N SER A 155 -23.82 -10.34 37.28
CA SER A 155 -23.58 -9.32 36.27
C SER A 155 -24.84 -9.08 35.44
N SER A 156 -25.33 -7.83 35.43
CA SER A 156 -26.44 -7.41 34.58
C SER A 156 -25.96 -6.37 33.56
N GLY A 157 -26.13 -6.67 32.27
CA GLY A 157 -25.86 -5.74 31.17
C GLY A 157 -24.44 -5.72 30.61
N SER A 158 -23.53 -6.57 31.11
CA SER A 158 -22.21 -6.74 30.47
C SER A 158 -22.28 -7.76 29.33
N LEU A 159 -21.63 -7.45 28.21
CA LEU A 159 -21.45 -8.39 27.11
C LEU A 159 -20.31 -9.35 27.44
N LYS A 160 -20.54 -10.64 27.18
CA LYS A 160 -19.51 -11.67 27.32
C LYS A 160 -18.51 -11.56 26.18
N ARG A 161 -17.23 -11.68 26.51
CA ARG A 161 -16.10 -11.47 25.61
C ARG A 161 -15.12 -12.60 25.74
N VAL A 162 -14.51 -12.96 24.62
CA VAL A 162 -13.43 -13.92 24.52
C VAL A 162 -12.15 -13.18 24.14
N ASN A 163 -11.10 -13.38 24.92
CA ASN A 163 -9.79 -12.79 24.64
C ASN A 163 -8.87 -13.84 24.00
N LEU A 164 -8.12 -13.43 22.97
CA LEU A 164 -7.13 -14.28 22.30
C LEU A 164 -5.84 -13.50 22.11
N GLU A 165 -4.72 -14.03 22.57
CA GLU A 165 -3.40 -13.43 22.37
C GLU A 165 -2.78 -13.93 21.07
N LEU A 166 -2.40 -13.00 20.19
CA LEU A 166 -1.84 -13.28 18.87
C LEU A 166 -0.41 -12.76 18.76
N SER A 167 0.47 -13.61 18.22
CA SER A 167 1.80 -13.21 17.78
C SER A 167 1.83 -13.07 16.26
N VAL A 168 2.74 -12.25 15.76
CA VAL A 168 2.98 -12.00 14.34
C VAL A 168 4.45 -12.26 14.04
N ASP A 169 4.74 -12.78 12.85
CA ASP A 169 6.13 -12.92 12.41
C ASP A 169 6.74 -11.54 12.08
N ALA A 170 8.05 -11.50 11.87
CA ALA A 170 8.75 -10.30 11.44
C ALA A 170 8.22 -9.86 10.07
N CYS A 171 7.50 -8.73 10.05
CA CYS A 171 6.91 -8.14 8.86
C CYS A 171 7.01 -6.60 8.95
N ASP A 172 6.84 -5.93 7.81
CA ASP A 172 6.80 -4.47 7.79
C ASP A 172 5.50 -3.95 8.40
N ILE A 173 5.51 -3.69 9.71
CA ILE A 173 4.34 -3.20 10.46
C ILE A 173 4.01 -1.72 10.19
N ARG A 174 4.68 -1.09 9.21
CA ARG A 174 4.35 0.29 8.84
C ARG A 174 2.96 0.33 8.20
N PRO A 175 2.11 1.30 8.58
CA PRO A 175 0.84 1.47 7.93
C PRO A 175 1.02 1.86 6.46
N VAL A 176 0.31 1.17 5.58
CA VAL A 176 0.15 1.53 4.17
C VAL A 176 -1.09 2.41 4.07
N TYR A 177 -1.02 3.47 3.26
CA TYR A 177 -2.13 4.41 3.07
C TYR A 177 -2.70 4.22 1.67
N GLU A 178 -3.94 3.72 1.56
CA GLU A 178 -4.65 3.69 0.28
C GLU A 178 -4.93 5.12 -0.20
N GLY A 179 -4.81 5.36 -1.51
CA GLY A 179 -4.87 6.72 -2.11
C GLY A 179 -3.57 7.53 -2.01
N PHE A 180 -2.59 7.11 -1.21
CA PHE A 180 -1.25 7.70 -1.16
C PHE A 180 -0.22 6.71 -1.72
N LYS A 181 -0.21 6.50 -3.05
CA LYS A 181 0.91 5.79 -3.68
C LYS A 181 2.20 6.53 -3.32
N ASN A 182 3.18 5.81 -2.76
CA ASN A 182 4.53 6.31 -2.59
C ASN A 182 4.98 6.92 -3.91
N VAL A 183 5.48 8.15 -3.88
CA VAL A 183 5.90 8.90 -5.09
C VAL A 183 6.93 8.10 -5.92
N ALA A 184 7.62 7.14 -5.30
CA ALA A 184 8.54 6.21 -5.95
C ALA A 184 7.87 5.26 -6.97
N ASP A 185 6.68 4.71 -6.68
CA ASP A 185 6.05 3.66 -7.51
C ASP A 185 5.21 4.20 -8.68
N ILE A 186 4.84 5.47 -8.64
CA ILE A 186 4.02 6.11 -9.69
C ILE A 186 4.77 6.20 -11.03
N SER A 187 6.11 6.20 -10.98
CA SER A 187 6.97 6.25 -12.16
C SER A 187 6.92 4.99 -13.05
N GLN A 188 6.34 3.90 -12.56
CA GLN A 188 6.36 2.59 -13.24
C GLN A 188 4.99 2.14 -13.80
N LEU A 189 3.90 2.85 -13.50
CA LEU A 189 2.56 2.50 -13.98
C LEU A 189 2.33 3.05 -15.40
N ARG A 190 2.54 2.19 -16.40
CA ARG A 190 1.98 2.38 -17.76
C ARG A 190 0.48 2.11 -17.68
N LEU A 191 -0.35 3.16 -17.80
CA LEU A 191 -1.80 3.03 -17.82
C LEU A 191 -2.29 3.00 -19.28
N THR A 192 -2.98 1.93 -19.65
CA THR A 192 -3.80 1.81 -20.87
C THR A 192 -5.20 2.39 -20.64
N ASP A 193 -5.86 2.84 -21.71
CA ASP A 193 -7.09 3.66 -21.64
C ASP A 193 -8.24 3.03 -20.82
N GLU A 194 -8.36 1.70 -20.77
CA GLU A 194 -9.42 1.02 -20.00
C GLU A 194 -9.12 0.97 -18.48
N ASP A 195 -7.86 0.80 -18.08
CA ASP A 195 -7.45 0.81 -16.65
C ASP A 195 -7.44 2.23 -16.04
N SER A 196 -7.51 3.25 -16.91
CA SER A 196 -7.42 4.67 -16.52
C SER A 196 -8.71 5.22 -15.92
N TYR A 197 -9.86 4.60 -16.21
CA TYR A 197 -11.16 5.01 -15.65
C TYR A 197 -11.29 4.60 -14.18
N ASP A 198 -10.94 3.36 -13.83
CA ASP A 198 -10.97 2.87 -12.45
C ASP A 198 -9.86 3.52 -11.59
N ALA A 199 -8.68 3.77 -12.16
CA ALA A 199 -7.60 4.49 -11.47
C ALA A 199 -7.90 5.99 -11.24
N GLY A 200 -8.71 6.62 -12.10
CA GLY A 200 -9.09 8.03 -12.00
C GLY A 200 -10.13 8.32 -10.92
N ILE A 201 -11.02 7.36 -10.65
CA ILE A 201 -12.08 7.46 -9.63
C ILE A 201 -11.47 7.46 -8.21
N VAL A 202 -10.42 6.65 -7.99
CA VAL A 202 -9.81 6.43 -6.67
C VAL A 202 -8.86 7.58 -6.25
N LEU A 203 -8.27 8.31 -7.19
CA LEU A 203 -7.21 9.29 -6.87
C LEU A 203 -7.68 10.75 -6.72
N TYR A 204 -8.87 11.12 -7.22
CA TYR A 204 -9.25 12.55 -7.34
C TYR A 204 -10.66 12.93 -6.87
N GLY A 205 -11.35 12.08 -6.11
CA GLY A 205 -12.57 12.49 -5.40
C GLY A 205 -13.60 13.15 -6.31
N GLY A 206 -14.18 12.37 -7.23
CA GLY A 206 -15.48 12.67 -7.81
C GLY A 206 -15.56 13.62 -9.01
N ASN A 207 -14.45 14.06 -9.64
CA ASN A 207 -14.56 14.76 -10.93
C ASN A 207 -13.51 14.32 -11.96
N VAL A 208 -13.91 13.31 -12.73
CA VAL A 208 -13.15 12.64 -13.80
C VAL A 208 -12.58 13.66 -14.81
N ASP A 209 -13.31 14.73 -15.10
CA ASP A 209 -12.90 15.75 -16.08
C ASP A 209 -11.65 16.54 -15.65
N SER A 210 -11.51 16.83 -14.35
CA SER A 210 -10.36 17.57 -13.81
C SER A 210 -9.06 16.75 -13.84
N TYR A 211 -9.18 15.43 -13.71
CA TYR A 211 -8.06 14.50 -13.85
C TYR A 211 -7.59 14.41 -15.31
N PHE A 212 -8.52 14.21 -16.24
CA PHE A 212 -8.20 14.15 -17.66
C PHE A 212 -7.59 15.46 -18.17
N ILE A 213 -8.05 16.62 -17.70
CA ILE A 213 -7.44 17.92 -18.03
C ILE A 213 -5.98 17.98 -17.57
N LYS A 214 -5.68 17.63 -16.31
CA LYS A 214 -4.30 17.70 -15.78
C LYS A 214 -3.37 16.66 -16.38
N LEU A 215 -3.87 15.44 -16.62
CA LEU A 215 -3.10 14.38 -17.27
C LEU A 215 -2.74 14.78 -18.70
N LYS A 216 -3.72 15.35 -19.42
CA LYS A 216 -3.55 15.89 -20.77
C LYS A 216 -2.52 17.02 -20.80
N GLU A 217 -2.60 17.99 -19.88
CA GLU A 217 -1.60 19.05 -19.75
C GLU A 217 -0.18 18.52 -19.43
N ALA A 218 -0.08 17.46 -18.62
CA ALA A 218 1.20 16.84 -18.28
C ALA A 218 1.82 16.09 -19.47
N GLN A 219 1.05 15.23 -20.14
CA GLN A 219 1.51 14.50 -21.32
C GLN A 219 1.82 15.45 -22.48
N PHE A 220 1.03 16.51 -22.67
CA PHE A 220 1.30 17.51 -23.68
C PHE A 220 2.62 18.28 -23.42
N ARG A 221 2.91 18.60 -22.16
CA ARG A 221 4.22 19.18 -21.78
C ARG A 221 5.38 18.23 -22.06
N GLN A 222 5.23 16.95 -21.76
CA GLN A 222 6.25 15.93 -22.08
C GLN A 222 6.45 15.82 -23.59
N LEU A 223 5.37 15.78 -24.38
CA LEU A 223 5.43 15.77 -25.83
C LEU A 223 6.19 16.98 -26.38
N ARG A 224 5.94 18.18 -25.85
CA ARG A 224 6.67 19.41 -26.24
C ARG A 224 8.15 19.34 -25.90
N GLN A 225 8.52 18.81 -24.74
CA GLN A 225 9.91 18.62 -24.36
C GLN A 225 10.61 17.62 -25.30
N LEU A 226 9.94 16.50 -25.60
CA LEU A 226 10.48 15.48 -26.49
C LEU A 226 10.62 15.99 -27.93
N ILE A 227 9.66 16.77 -28.44
CA ILE A 227 9.76 17.46 -29.73
C ILE A 227 11.02 18.35 -29.76
N SER A 228 11.25 19.16 -28.72
CA SER A 228 12.43 20.04 -28.63
C SER A 228 13.76 19.27 -28.60
N ILE A 229 13.80 18.11 -27.93
CA ILE A 229 14.96 17.21 -27.94
C ILE A 229 15.16 16.62 -29.35
N CYS A 230 14.10 16.11 -29.96
CA CYS A 230 14.14 15.48 -31.27
C CYS A 230 14.54 16.47 -32.38
N GLU A 231 14.08 17.72 -32.31
CA GLU A 231 14.46 18.81 -33.22
C GLU A 231 15.96 19.12 -33.17
N ARG A 232 16.58 19.01 -31.99
CA ARG A 232 18.04 19.15 -31.86
C ARG A 232 18.76 17.97 -32.51
N GLY A 233 18.33 16.74 -32.24
CA GLY A 233 18.92 15.55 -32.85
C GLY A 233 18.81 15.50 -34.38
N ILE A 234 17.70 15.96 -34.96
CA ILE A 234 17.55 16.02 -36.44
C ILE A 234 18.53 17.00 -37.08
N LYS A 235 18.86 18.11 -36.43
CA LYS A 235 19.86 19.07 -36.94
C LYS A 235 21.25 18.45 -37.00
N GLU A 236 21.59 17.60 -36.03
CA GLU A 236 22.87 16.89 -35.94
C GLU A 236 22.98 15.74 -36.96
N LEU A 237 21.84 15.14 -37.35
CA LEU A 237 21.73 14.00 -38.27
C LEU A 237 21.57 14.38 -39.76
N THR A 238 21.81 15.64 -40.13
CA THR A 238 21.46 16.26 -41.42
C THR A 238 22.02 15.59 -42.69
N HIS A 239 22.85 14.56 -42.59
CA HIS A 239 23.49 13.87 -43.73
C HIS A 239 23.20 12.36 -43.81
N SER A 240 22.22 11.87 -43.04
CA SER A 240 21.85 10.45 -43.02
C SER A 240 20.88 10.10 -44.16
N SER A 241 21.32 9.31 -45.14
CA SER A 241 20.48 8.71 -46.19
C SER A 241 19.65 7.51 -45.71
N SER A 242 19.59 7.29 -44.38
CA SER A 242 18.88 6.16 -43.77
C SER A 242 17.36 6.30 -43.95
N PRO A 243 16.64 5.23 -44.38
CA PRO A 243 15.19 5.20 -44.40
C PRO A 243 14.56 5.55 -43.05
N ASN A 244 15.22 5.17 -41.94
CA ASN A 244 14.73 5.43 -40.58
C ASN A 244 14.71 6.92 -40.24
N TYR A 245 15.60 7.74 -40.83
CA TYR A 245 15.59 9.20 -40.67
C TYR A 245 14.32 9.82 -41.24
N ARG A 246 13.82 9.30 -42.38
CA ARG A 246 12.58 9.77 -43.00
C ARG A 246 11.36 9.48 -42.13
N TYR A 247 11.29 8.30 -41.54
CA TYR A 247 10.21 7.94 -40.60
C TYR A 247 10.26 8.80 -39.34
N TYR A 248 11.44 9.01 -38.76
CA TYR A 248 11.61 9.88 -37.61
C TYR A 248 11.23 11.34 -37.90
N ALA A 249 11.62 11.89 -39.05
CA ALA A 249 11.23 13.22 -39.48
C ALA A 249 9.71 13.34 -39.72
N ALA A 250 9.08 12.28 -40.24
CA ALA A 250 7.63 12.22 -40.42
C ALA A 250 6.89 12.18 -39.07
N SER A 251 7.32 11.34 -38.12
CA SER A 251 6.76 11.27 -36.77
C SER A 251 6.91 12.60 -36.02
N LEU A 252 8.06 13.28 -36.13
CA LEU A 252 8.25 14.61 -35.55
C LEU A 252 7.31 15.65 -36.17
N THR A 253 7.11 15.60 -37.49
CA THR A 253 6.20 16.51 -38.19
C THR A 253 4.75 16.29 -37.76
N THR A 254 4.35 15.03 -37.58
CA THR A 254 3.02 14.67 -37.06
C THR A 254 2.84 15.15 -35.62
N ALA A 255 3.82 14.91 -34.74
CA ALA A 255 3.78 15.34 -33.35
C ALA A 255 3.69 16.86 -33.19
N LYS A 256 4.32 17.63 -34.08
CA LYS A 256 4.25 19.11 -34.09
C LYS A 256 2.87 19.68 -34.39
N ARG A 257 2.02 18.92 -35.09
CA ARG A 257 0.66 19.34 -35.44
C ARG A 257 -0.33 19.15 -34.30
N ILE A 258 0.06 18.42 -33.25
CA ILE A 258 -0.78 18.15 -32.09
C ILE A 258 -0.85 19.38 -31.18
N THR A 259 -2.06 19.65 -30.72
CA THR A 259 -2.45 20.79 -29.89
C THR A 259 -3.02 20.32 -28.55
N GLU A 260 -3.11 21.23 -27.58
CA GLU A 260 -3.75 20.96 -26.28
C GLU A 260 -5.25 20.65 -26.40
N ALA A 261 -5.86 20.92 -27.55
CA ALA A 261 -7.26 20.59 -27.81
C ALA A 261 -7.46 19.11 -28.21
N ASP A 262 -6.44 18.43 -28.73
CA ASP A 262 -6.56 17.06 -29.27
C ASP A 262 -6.85 16.01 -28.19
N LYS A 263 -7.44 14.86 -28.55
CA LYS A 263 -7.78 13.81 -27.55
C LYS A 263 -6.52 13.30 -26.84
N LEU A 264 -6.66 12.89 -25.58
CA LEU A 264 -5.56 12.35 -24.77
C LEU A 264 -4.87 11.18 -25.49
N THR A 265 -5.65 10.26 -26.06
CA THR A 265 -5.17 9.10 -26.83
C THR A 265 -4.28 9.51 -28.01
N THR A 266 -4.61 10.60 -28.70
CA THR A 266 -3.78 11.15 -29.78
C THR A 266 -2.45 11.69 -29.25
N ILE A 267 -2.46 12.35 -28.09
CA ILE A 267 -1.26 12.88 -27.44
C ILE A 267 -0.36 11.73 -26.96
N THR A 268 -0.94 10.70 -26.34
CA THR A 268 -0.20 9.51 -25.86
C THR A 268 0.41 8.74 -27.03
N ALA A 269 -0.36 8.45 -28.08
CA ALA A 269 0.14 7.74 -29.25
C ALA A 269 1.32 8.45 -29.93
N ALA A 270 1.28 9.78 -29.99
CA ALA A 270 2.38 10.57 -30.54
C ALA A 270 3.61 10.61 -29.63
N LEU A 271 3.41 10.62 -28.31
CA LEU A 271 4.50 10.51 -27.34
C LEU A 271 5.23 9.18 -27.48
N ASP A 272 4.48 8.08 -27.60
CA ASP A 272 5.02 6.72 -27.73
C ASP A 272 5.77 6.53 -29.06
N ASP A 273 5.18 6.97 -30.18
CA ASP A 273 5.81 6.88 -31.48
C ASP A 273 7.12 7.70 -31.52
N LEU A 274 7.08 8.95 -31.03
CA LEU A 274 8.25 9.82 -31.01
C LEU A 274 9.34 9.31 -30.06
N SER A 275 8.96 8.75 -28.91
CA SER A 275 9.88 8.15 -27.93
C SER A 275 10.58 6.91 -28.51
N ARG A 276 9.81 6.03 -29.16
CA ARG A 276 10.35 4.84 -29.82
C ARG A 276 11.38 5.21 -30.88
N TRP A 277 11.07 6.17 -31.74
CA TRP A 277 12.02 6.61 -32.76
C TRP A 277 13.22 7.35 -32.17
N TYR A 278 13.03 8.14 -31.11
CA TYR A 278 14.14 8.77 -30.39
C TYR A 278 15.13 7.72 -29.87
N SER A 279 14.66 6.64 -29.24
CA SER A 279 15.52 5.55 -28.77
C SER A 279 16.24 4.83 -29.92
N VAL A 280 15.57 4.60 -31.05
CA VAL A 280 16.23 4.01 -32.23
C VAL A 280 17.31 4.96 -32.76
N MET A 281 17.03 6.26 -32.83
CA MET A 281 17.98 7.24 -33.36
C MET A 281 19.15 7.53 -32.42
N SER A 282 18.95 7.52 -31.10
CA SER A 282 20.03 7.71 -30.13
C SER A 282 21.09 6.60 -30.24
N LEU A 283 20.66 5.36 -30.48
CA LEU A 283 21.57 4.23 -30.74
C LEU A 283 22.43 4.46 -32.00
N TYR A 284 21.83 5.01 -33.07
CA TYR A 284 22.56 5.36 -34.29
C TYR A 284 23.56 6.51 -34.08
N VAL A 285 23.22 7.52 -33.27
CA VAL A 285 24.12 8.64 -32.93
C VAL A 285 25.30 8.16 -32.08
N GLU A 286 25.09 7.19 -31.20
CA GLU A 286 26.13 6.59 -30.35
C GLU A 286 27.01 5.55 -31.09
N GLY A 287 26.77 5.31 -32.38
CA GLY A 287 27.53 4.35 -33.18
C GLY A 287 27.24 2.89 -32.84
N VAL A 288 26.18 2.63 -32.09
CA VAL A 288 25.72 1.29 -31.74
C VAL A 288 24.74 0.83 -32.82
N THR A 289 25.21 0.02 -33.77
CA THR A 289 24.32 -0.64 -34.72
C THR A 289 23.39 -1.59 -33.96
N PRO A 290 22.06 -1.53 -34.19
CA PRO A 290 21.10 -2.45 -33.58
C PRO A 290 21.30 -3.90 -34.05
#